data_AF-Q0ACU4-F1
#
_entry.id   AF-Q0ACU4-F1
#
_cell.length_a   1.000
_cell.length_b   1.000
_cell.length_c   1.000
_cell.angle_alpha   90.00
_cell.angle_beta   90.00
_cell.angle_gamma   90.00
#
_symmetry.space_group_name_H-M   'P 1'
#
loop_
_entity.id
_entity.type
_entity.pdbx_description
1 polymer ?
#
loop_
_entity_poly.entity_id
_entity_poly.type
_entity_poly.pdbx_seq_one_letter_code
_entity_poly.pdbx_strand_id
1 'polypeptide(L)'
;MSMGERQNIERQIARSAVNALIKAGYSVAVFDGEEIALEAARDIGAIMDAMFSTDEDCLFAMITMKDGKKKRVGWVSFVYGNAGYDVISDYTTNLETVLADTTALTERLEMQRG
;
A
#
# COMPACT_ATOMS: atom_id res chain seq x y z
N MET A 1 4.47 6.03 21.55
CA MET A 1 5.36 5.88 20.38
C MET A 1 5.82 7.25 19.91
N SER A 2 7.10 7.42 19.56
CA SER A 2 7.61 8.67 18.95
C SER A 2 7.17 8.81 17.49
N MET A 3 7.26 10.02 16.94
CA MET A 3 6.92 10.28 15.53
C MET A 3 7.77 9.44 14.56
N GLY A 4 9.09 9.37 14.79
CA GLY A 4 9.99 8.60 13.93
C GLY A 4 9.72 7.09 13.98
N GLU A 5 9.35 6.56 15.16
CA GLU A 5 8.94 5.15 15.27
C GLU A 5 7.64 4.88 14.53
N ARG A 6 6.67 5.79 14.62
CA ARG A 6 5.38 5.68 13.92
C ARG A 6 5.58 5.62 12.41
N GLN A 7 6.29 6.60 11.85
CA GLN A 7 6.59 6.66 10.42
C GLN A 7 7.35 5.41 9.92
N ASN A 8 8.20 4.83 10.76
CA ASN A 8 8.90 3.60 10.42
C ASN A 8 7.96 2.38 10.38
N ILE A 9 6.97 2.30 11.27
CA ILE A 9 5.95 1.24 11.24
C ILE A 9 5.04 1.43 10.02
N GLU A 10 4.61 2.66 9.74
CA GLU A 10 3.75 2.98 8.60
C GLU A 10 4.41 2.56 7.28
N ARG A 11 5.69 2.92 7.10
CA ARG A 11 6.48 2.51 5.94
C ARG A 11 6.67 1.00 5.84
N GLN A 12 6.79 0.29 6.96
CA GLN A 12 6.89 -1.17 6.95
C GLN A 12 5.60 -1.84 6.47
N ILE A 13 4.43 -1.34 6.92
CA ILE A 13 3.12 -1.87 6.53
C ILE A 13 2.86 -1.56 5.05
N ALA A 14 3.06 -0.32 4.61
CA ALA A 14 2.94 0.06 3.21
C ALA A 14 3.85 -0.78 2.30
N ARG A 15 5.12 -0.94 2.68
CA ARG A 15 6.07 -1.78 1.93
C ARG A 15 5.63 -3.24 1.86
N SER A 16 5.03 -3.78 2.93
CA SER A 16 4.48 -5.12 2.92
C SER A 16 3.33 -5.26 1.91
N ALA A 17 2.41 -4.30 1.87
CA ALA A 17 1.32 -4.28 0.90
C ALA A 17 1.83 -4.20 -0.55
N VAL A 18 2.79 -3.31 -0.83
CA VAL A 18 3.42 -3.17 -2.15
C VAL A 18 4.07 -4.50 -2.59
N ASN A 19 4.84 -5.13 -1.70
CA ASN A 19 5.45 -6.43 -1.97
C ASN A 19 4.42 -7.51 -2.29
N ALA A 20 3.33 -7.57 -1.50
CA ALA A 20 2.27 -8.54 -1.68
C ALA A 20 1.59 -8.38 -3.05
N LEU A 21 1.27 -7.15 -3.45
CA LEU A 21 0.67 -6.85 -4.75
C LEU A 21 1.59 -7.25 -5.91
N ILE A 22 2.88 -6.92 -5.83
CA ILE A 22 3.85 -7.25 -6.88
C ILE A 22 4.04 -8.77 -6.98
N LYS A 23 4.13 -9.48 -5.85
CA LYS A 23 4.24 -10.94 -5.78
C LYS A 23 3.01 -11.65 -6.34
N ALA A 24 1.83 -11.08 -6.15
CA ALA A 24 0.58 -11.54 -6.76
C ALA A 24 0.48 -11.25 -8.27
N GLY A 25 1.45 -10.55 -8.86
CA GLY A 25 1.53 -10.30 -10.30
C GLY A 25 0.99 -8.96 -10.75
N TYR A 26 0.55 -8.09 -9.83
CA TYR A 26 0.07 -6.75 -10.19
C TYR A 26 1.22 -5.78 -10.47
N SER A 27 0.97 -4.81 -11.35
CA SER A 27 1.70 -3.53 -11.30
C SER A 27 0.93 -2.60 -10.36
N VAL A 28 1.60 -1.62 -9.77
CA VAL A 28 1.02 -0.71 -8.77
C VAL A 28 1.13 0.71 -9.28
N ALA A 29 0.03 1.44 -9.31
CA ALA A 29 0.03 2.89 -9.46
C ALA A 29 -0.27 3.55 -8.10
N VAL A 30 0.25 4.74 -7.87
CA VAL A 30 0.06 5.52 -6.63
C VAL A 30 -0.81 6.72 -6.95
N PHE A 31 -1.89 6.89 -6.18
CA PHE A 31 -2.75 8.06 -6.18
C PHE A 31 -2.65 8.74 -4.81
N ASP A 32 -2.27 10.01 -4.77
CA ASP A 32 -1.92 10.73 -3.53
C ASP A 32 -3.11 11.47 -2.87
N GLY A 33 -4.33 11.23 -3.37
CA GLY A 33 -5.54 11.94 -2.98
C GLY A 33 -6.00 12.96 -4.02
N GLU A 34 -5.09 13.45 -4.87
CA GLU A 34 -5.37 14.46 -5.89
C GLU A 34 -5.07 13.96 -7.31
N GLU A 35 -3.91 13.35 -7.52
CA GLU A 35 -3.43 12.90 -8.83
C GLU A 35 -2.67 11.56 -8.77
N ILE A 36 -2.34 11.03 -9.96
CA ILE A 36 -1.49 9.83 -10.07
C ILE A 36 -0.03 10.27 -9.90
N ALA A 37 0.50 10.13 -8.69
CA ALA A 37 1.90 10.42 -8.37
C ALA A 37 2.87 9.43 -9.05
N LEU A 38 2.42 8.20 -9.31
CA LEU A 38 3.21 7.19 -10.03
C LEU A 38 2.32 6.29 -10.88
N GLU A 39 2.65 6.20 -12.16
CA GLU A 39 2.03 5.27 -13.10
C GLU A 39 2.40 3.81 -12.82
N ALA A 40 1.59 2.87 -13.33
CA ALA A 40 1.68 1.45 -13.00
C ALA A 40 3.11 0.85 -13.10
N ALA A 41 3.77 0.66 -11.96
CA ALA A 41 5.15 0.22 -11.80
C ALA A 41 5.25 -1.11 -11.02
N ARG A 42 6.43 -1.74 -11.06
CA ARG A 42 6.78 -2.91 -10.25
C ARG A 42 8.05 -2.69 -9.40
N ASP A 43 8.58 -1.47 -9.45
CA ASP A 43 9.74 -1.10 -8.65
C ASP A 43 9.29 -0.64 -7.27
N ILE A 44 9.63 -1.43 -6.24
CA ILE A 44 9.21 -1.17 -4.87
C ILE A 44 9.76 0.17 -4.37
N GLY A 45 10.99 0.54 -4.77
CA GLY A 45 11.61 1.80 -4.36
C GLY A 45 10.81 2.99 -4.86
N ALA A 46 10.57 3.04 -6.17
CA ALA A 46 9.80 4.11 -6.81
C ALA A 46 8.38 4.21 -6.25
N ILE A 47 7.71 3.08 -5.99
CA ILE A 47 6.37 3.09 -5.38
C ILE A 47 6.43 3.68 -3.96
N MET A 48 7.39 3.23 -3.14
CA MET A 48 7.53 3.73 -1.77
C MET A 48 7.95 5.20 -1.72
N ASP A 49 8.74 5.67 -2.70
CA ASP A 49 9.15 7.08 -2.82
C ASP A 49 8.01 7.98 -3.28
N ALA A 50 7.06 7.44 -4.05
CA ALA A 50 5.86 8.16 -4.49
C ALA A 50 4.74 8.20 -3.44
N MET A 51 4.76 7.28 -2.47
CA MET A 51 3.87 7.29 -1.30
C MET A 51 4.39 8.28 -0.24
N PHE A 52 3.56 8.60 0.76
CA PHE A 52 3.87 9.48 1.89
C PHE A 52 4.18 10.93 1.48
N SER A 53 3.73 11.36 0.30
CA SER A 53 3.74 12.77 -0.10
C SER A 53 2.63 13.57 0.59
N THR A 54 1.54 12.89 0.96
CA THR A 54 0.38 13.39 1.70
C THR A 54 0.11 12.49 2.92
N ASP A 55 -0.94 12.81 3.70
CA ASP A 55 -1.35 12.01 4.86
C ASP A 55 -2.21 10.79 4.47
N GLU A 56 -2.55 10.62 3.18
CA GLU A 56 -3.29 9.46 2.66
C GLU A 56 -2.84 9.07 1.26
N ASP A 57 -2.79 7.77 0.97
CA ASP A 57 -2.47 7.27 -0.36
C ASP A 57 -3.46 6.19 -0.79
N CYS A 58 -3.63 6.01 -2.09
CA CYS A 58 -4.31 4.86 -2.65
C CYS A 58 -3.42 4.12 -3.64
N LEU A 59 -3.12 2.86 -3.35
CA LEU A 59 -2.45 1.97 -4.29
C LEU A 59 -3.47 1.32 -5.21
N PHE A 60 -3.30 1.47 -6.51
CA PHE A 60 -4.11 0.78 -7.51
C PHE A 60 -3.42 -0.49 -7.99
N ALA A 61 -4.10 -1.63 -7.85
CA ALA A 61 -3.67 -2.91 -8.42
C ALA A 61 -4.02 -2.94 -9.92
N MET A 62 -3.00 -2.98 -10.77
CA MET A 62 -3.12 -2.86 -12.21
C MET A 62 -2.70 -4.17 -12.91
N ILE A 63 -3.48 -4.61 -13.89
CA ILE A 63 -3.12 -5.68 -14.83
C ILE A 63 -2.88 -5.11 -16.23
N THR A 64 -2.04 -5.78 -17.00
CA THR A 64 -1.88 -5.50 -18.43
C THR A 64 -2.86 -6.37 -19.22
N MET A 65 -3.74 -5.73 -19.97
CA MET A 65 -4.70 -6.40 -20.84
C MET A 65 -4.05 -6.94 -22.11
N LYS A 66 -4.78 -7.79 -22.84
CA LYS A 66 -4.31 -8.37 -24.12
C LYS A 66 -3.98 -7.30 -25.18
N ASP A 67 -4.65 -6.15 -25.13
CA ASP A 67 -4.41 -5.01 -26.01
C ASP A 67 -3.27 -4.08 -25.52
N GLY A 68 -2.53 -4.48 -24.48
CA GLY A 68 -1.43 -3.73 -23.90
C GLY A 68 -1.86 -2.63 -22.92
N LYS A 69 -3.15 -2.34 -22.78
CA LYS A 69 -3.63 -1.29 -21.87
C LYS A 69 -3.56 -1.74 -20.42
N LYS A 70 -3.32 -0.79 -19.51
CA LYS A 70 -3.41 -1.03 -18.08
C LYS A 70 -4.86 -0.91 -17.62
N LYS A 71 -5.32 -1.85 -16.78
CA LYS A 71 -6.63 -1.78 -16.13
C LYS A 71 -6.47 -1.94 -14.63
N ARG A 72 -7.12 -1.05 -13.87
CA ARG A 72 -7.29 -1.20 -12.43
C ARG A 72 -8.27 -2.34 -12.12
N VAL A 73 -7.85 -3.27 -11.27
CA VAL A 73 -8.65 -4.41 -10.80
C VAL A 73 -8.86 -4.43 -9.29
N GLY A 74 -8.23 -3.52 -8.57
CA GLY A 74 -8.40 -3.37 -7.13
C GLY A 74 -7.70 -2.11 -6.64
N TRP A 75 -7.93 -1.78 -5.37
CA TRP A 75 -7.27 -0.67 -4.70
C TRP A 75 -7.08 -0.95 -3.22
N VAL A 76 -6.11 -0.27 -2.61
CA VAL A 76 -5.80 -0.31 -1.17
C VAL A 76 -5.61 1.13 -0.70
N SER A 77 -6.37 1.57 0.29
CA SER A 77 -6.31 2.91 0.87
C SER A 77 -5.45 2.91 2.12
N PHE A 78 -4.61 3.93 2.24
CA PHE A 78 -3.67 4.14 3.34
C PHE A 78 -3.95 5.50 4.00
N VAL A 79 -3.94 5.54 5.33
CA VAL A 79 -4.03 6.79 6.12
C VAL A 79 -2.89 6.80 7.12
N TYR A 80 -2.12 7.88 7.16
CA TYR A 80 -0.92 8.03 7.99
C TYR A 80 -1.17 8.98 9.16
N GLY A 81 -0.27 8.94 10.15
CA GLY A 81 -0.25 9.91 11.24
C GLY A 81 -1.11 9.55 12.45
N ASN A 82 -1.87 8.45 12.39
CA ASN A 82 -2.68 7.92 13.50
C ASN A 82 -1.80 7.20 14.54
N ALA A 83 -2.10 5.94 14.86
CA ALA A 83 -1.37 5.17 15.87
C ALA A 83 -0.11 4.52 15.29
N GLY A 84 -0.04 4.40 13.97
CA GLY A 84 1.11 3.92 13.19
C GLY A 84 0.97 2.50 12.68
N TYR A 85 0.03 1.73 13.22
CA TYR A 85 -0.29 0.36 12.82
C TYR A 85 -1.60 0.28 12.00
N ASP A 86 -2.54 1.20 12.24
CA ASP A 86 -3.85 1.32 11.58
C ASP A 86 -3.76 2.00 10.20
N VAL A 87 -2.79 1.57 9.39
CA VAL A 87 -2.41 2.30 8.18
C VAL A 87 -3.26 1.93 6.98
N ILE A 88 -3.60 0.65 6.81
CA ILE A 88 -4.52 0.22 5.76
C ILE A 88 -5.94 0.50 6.26
N SER A 89 -6.62 1.46 5.63
CA SER A 89 -7.96 1.91 6.00
C SER A 89 -9.05 1.04 5.37
N ASP A 90 -8.92 0.77 4.07
CA ASP A 90 -9.87 -0.05 3.31
C ASP A 90 -9.21 -0.63 2.04
N TYR A 91 -9.80 -1.66 1.45
CA TYR A 91 -9.35 -2.22 0.18
C TYR A 91 -10.46 -3.02 -0.51
N THR A 92 -10.32 -3.21 -1.82
CA THR A 92 -11.24 -4.08 -2.57
C THR A 92 -11.07 -5.54 -2.16
N THR A 93 -12.16 -6.24 -1.86
CA THR A 93 -12.18 -7.61 -1.32
C THR A 93 -11.42 -8.65 -2.14
N ASN A 94 -11.25 -8.45 -3.45
CA ASN A 94 -10.41 -9.33 -4.29
C ASN A 94 -8.92 -9.29 -3.95
N LEU A 95 -8.49 -8.38 -3.06
CA LEU A 95 -7.13 -8.28 -2.55
C LEU A 95 -6.98 -8.87 -1.13
N GLU A 96 -8.05 -9.37 -0.50
CA GLU A 96 -8.01 -9.89 0.88
C GLU A 96 -6.95 -11.00 1.05
N THR A 97 -6.95 -12.00 0.16
CA THR A 97 -5.97 -13.08 0.19
C THR A 97 -4.55 -12.62 -0.17
N VAL A 98 -4.44 -11.57 -0.98
CA VAL A 98 -3.15 -10.97 -1.36
C VAL A 98 -2.56 -10.23 -0.17
N LEU A 99 -3.39 -9.52 0.60
CA LEU A 99 -2.97 -8.67 1.72
C LEU A 99 -2.90 -9.42 3.05
N ALA A 100 -3.27 -10.69 3.12
CA ALA A 100 -3.31 -11.48 4.36
C ALA A 100 -2.01 -11.40 5.19
N ASP A 101 -0.84 -11.52 4.55
CA ASP A 101 0.46 -11.39 5.23
C ASP A 101 0.69 -9.98 5.80
N THR A 102 0.15 -8.96 5.13
CA THR A 102 0.24 -7.56 5.59
C THR A 102 -0.72 -7.30 6.75
N THR A 103 -1.93 -7.83 6.69
CA THR A 103 -2.88 -7.78 7.82
C THR A 103 -2.28 -8.43 9.07
N ALA A 104 -1.71 -9.63 8.93
CA ALA A 104 -1.03 -10.32 10.03
C ALA A 104 0.19 -9.54 10.57
N LEU A 105 0.91 -8.83 9.69
CA LEU A 105 2.00 -7.93 10.11
C LEU A 105 1.46 -6.77 10.97
N THR A 106 0.38 -6.13 10.54
CA THR A 106 -0.28 -5.05 11.27
C THR A 106 -0.71 -5.50 12.67
N GLU A 107 -1.43 -6.62 12.77
CA GLU A 107 -1.87 -7.20 14.04
C GLU A 107 -0.69 -7.49 14.98
N ARG A 108 0.40 -8.06 14.44
CA ARG A 108 1.60 -8.35 15.23
C ARG A 108 2.28 -7.08 15.73
N LEU A 109 2.35 -6.03 14.92
CA LEU A 109 2.97 -4.76 15.28
C LEU A 109 2.16 -4.03 16.35
N GLU A 110 0.82 -4.08 16.24
CA GLU A 110 -0.10 -3.58 17.26
C GLU A 110 0.10 -4.33 18.60
N MET A 111 0.10 -5.66 18.61
CA MET A 111 0.30 -6.43 19.84
C MET A 111 1.66 -6.20 20.52
N GLN A 112 2.70 -5.90 19.74
CA GLN A 112 4.05 -5.68 20.28
C GLN A 112 4.28 -4.26 20.80
N ARG A 113 3.49 -3.28 20.34
CA ARG A 113 3.81 -1.84 20.49
C ARG A 113 2.61 -0.94 20.82
N GLY A 114 1.39 -1.48 20.89
CA GLY A 114 0.20 -0.85 21.46
C GLY A 114 0.20 -0.95 22.98
#